data_AF-A0A481S1T8-F1
#
_entry.id   AF-A0A481S1T8-F1
#
_cell.length_a   1.000
_cell.length_b   1.000
_cell.length_c   1.000
_cell.angle_alpha   90.00
_cell.angle_beta   90.00
_cell.angle_gamma   90.00
#
_symmetry.space_group_name_H-M   'P 1'
#
loop_
_entity.id
_entity.type
_entity.pdbx_description
1 polymer ?
#
loop_
_entity_poly.entity_id
_entity_poly.type
_entity_poly.pdbx_seq_one_letter_code
_entity_poly.pdbx_strand_id
1 'polypeptide(L)'
;MTYLDNHTKIYSNRKTINTIICKQTINKNFSTVANNQLGYYLAGLIEGDGSIILRKGKQENISPKIVFTFNINEIPMYEKLKEILNTGIIYRETGGICRYSITNSEAVINVINLINGKFRTPKIVALHKAIDNLNRWRNYNVLKLPLDTSSLDSNAWLAGFIDTDGHFSIKLTVVVMGLMIHNYVVECSVCLLLIKVK
;
A
#
# COMPACT_ATOMS: atom_id res chain seq x y z
N MET A 1 -14.97 7.39 61.85
CA MET A 1 -15.46 6.44 60.83
C MET A 1 -15.32 7.06 59.41
N THR A 2 -14.13 7.48 58.98
CA THR A 2 -13.97 8.23 57.69
C THR A 2 -12.64 7.97 56.96
N TYR A 3 -11.88 6.92 57.30
CA TYR A 3 -10.55 6.70 56.71
C TYR A 3 -10.54 5.78 55.47
N LEU A 4 -11.62 5.03 55.18
CA LEU A 4 -11.63 4.01 54.13
C LEU A 4 -12.09 4.48 52.73
N ASP A 5 -12.75 5.64 52.60
CA ASP A 5 -13.36 6.00 51.30
C ASP A 5 -12.41 6.68 50.30
N ASN A 6 -11.39 7.40 50.79
CA ASN A 6 -10.47 8.13 49.91
C ASN A 6 -9.44 7.20 49.24
N HIS A 7 -8.96 6.17 49.94
CA HIS A 7 -8.01 5.21 49.38
C HIS A 7 -8.66 4.42 48.23
N THR A 8 -9.87 3.92 48.41
CA THR A 8 -10.58 3.13 47.38
C THR A 8 -10.86 3.93 46.11
N LYS A 9 -11.16 5.22 46.25
CA LYS A 9 -11.38 6.15 45.12
C LYS A 9 -10.10 6.42 44.34
N ILE A 10 -8.96 6.59 45.02
CA ILE A 10 -7.64 6.80 44.39
C ILE A 10 -7.19 5.53 43.65
N TYR A 11 -7.41 4.35 44.21
CA TYR A 11 -7.02 3.07 43.58
C TYR A 11 -7.88 2.75 42.36
N SER A 12 -9.19 2.99 42.42
CA SER A 12 -10.09 2.84 41.27
C SER A 12 -9.70 3.80 40.15
N ASN A 13 -9.43 5.07 40.46
CA ASN A 13 -9.04 6.07 39.47
C ASN A 13 -7.68 5.75 38.81
N ARG A 14 -6.70 5.26 39.59
CA ARG A 14 -5.40 4.78 39.05
C ARG A 14 -5.55 3.60 38.07
N LYS A 15 -6.41 2.62 38.37
CA LYS A 15 -6.69 1.50 37.46
C LYS A 15 -7.33 1.97 36.15
N THR A 16 -8.28 2.91 36.22
CA THR A 16 -8.92 3.49 35.04
C THR A 16 -7.95 4.29 34.18
N ILE A 17 -7.10 5.11 34.79
CA ILE A 17 -6.06 5.90 34.10
C ILE A 17 -5.06 4.98 33.40
N ASN A 18 -4.55 3.94 34.08
CA ASN A 18 -3.62 2.99 33.47
C ASN A 18 -4.24 2.23 32.29
N THR A 19 -5.54 1.94 32.34
CA THR A 19 -6.27 1.27 31.25
C THR A 19 -6.47 2.21 30.05
N ILE A 20 -6.72 3.50 30.28
CA ILE A 20 -6.85 4.49 29.20
C ILE A 20 -5.49 4.71 28.53
N ILE A 21 -4.42 4.85 29.31
CA ILE A 21 -3.04 5.00 28.80
C ILE A 21 -2.65 3.77 27.99
N CYS A 22 -2.91 2.55 28.49
CA CYS A 22 -2.58 1.34 27.73
C CYS A 22 -3.38 1.23 26.42
N LYS A 23 -4.67 1.58 26.42
CA LYS A 23 -5.49 1.61 25.20
C LYS A 23 -5.00 2.63 24.18
N GLN A 24 -4.59 3.82 24.63
CA GLN A 24 -4.02 4.84 23.75
C GLN A 24 -2.67 4.38 23.16
N THR A 25 -1.80 3.77 23.96
CA THR A 25 -0.53 3.22 23.49
C THR A 25 -0.74 2.06 22.52
N ILE A 26 -1.67 1.13 22.79
CA ILE A 26 -2.03 0.02 21.89
C ILE A 26 -2.60 0.57 20.58
N ASN A 27 -3.51 1.55 20.62
CA ASN A 27 -4.07 2.16 19.41
C ASN A 27 -3.01 2.88 18.57
N LYS A 28 -2.03 3.55 19.20
CA LYS A 28 -0.91 4.20 18.51
C LYS A 28 0.07 3.17 17.90
N ASN A 29 0.31 2.07 18.60
CA ASN A 29 1.16 0.98 18.08
C ASN A 29 0.45 0.22 16.95
N PHE A 30 -0.85 0.00 17.06
CA PHE A 30 -1.64 -0.62 16.00
C PHE A 30 -1.71 0.28 14.77
N SER A 31 -1.94 1.59 14.93
CA SER A 31 -1.96 2.53 13.80
C SER A 31 -0.58 2.66 13.12
N THR A 32 0.52 2.64 13.88
CA THR A 32 1.87 2.67 13.30
C THR A 32 2.21 1.37 12.57
N VAL A 33 1.84 0.21 13.10
CA VAL A 33 2.00 -1.08 12.41
C VAL A 33 1.12 -1.16 11.16
N ALA A 34 -0.15 -0.76 11.26
CA ALA A 34 -1.08 -0.73 10.14
C ALA A 34 -0.61 0.25 9.05
N ASN A 35 -0.16 1.45 9.41
CA ASN A 35 0.42 2.40 8.48
C ASN A 35 1.72 1.89 7.86
N ASN A 36 2.52 1.13 8.61
CA ASN A 36 3.73 0.53 8.08
C ASN A 36 3.40 -0.51 6.99
N GLN A 37 2.46 -1.42 7.28
CA GLN A 37 1.99 -2.43 6.32
C GLN A 37 1.26 -1.81 5.12
N LEU A 38 0.45 -0.78 5.34
CA LEU A 38 -0.16 -0.01 4.25
C LEU A 38 0.92 0.57 3.31
N GLY A 39 2.02 1.09 3.85
CA GLY A 39 3.13 1.57 3.02
C GLY A 39 3.80 0.46 2.19
N TYR A 40 3.91 -0.75 2.73
CA TYR A 40 4.43 -1.89 1.97
C TYR A 40 3.46 -2.32 0.87
N TYR A 41 2.17 -2.46 1.20
CA TYR A 41 1.12 -2.73 0.24
C TYR A 41 1.10 -1.69 -0.90
N LEU A 42 1.13 -0.40 -0.57
CA LEU A 42 1.18 0.69 -1.54
C LEU A 42 2.43 0.63 -2.41
N ALA A 43 3.59 0.28 -1.84
CA ALA A 43 4.81 0.12 -2.62
C ALA A 43 4.65 -1.00 -3.66
N GLY A 44 4.13 -2.17 -3.25
CA GLY A 44 3.83 -3.27 -4.17
C GLY A 44 2.84 -2.87 -5.27
N LEU A 45 1.73 -2.23 -4.90
CA LEU A 45 0.70 -1.76 -5.83
C LEU A 45 1.25 -0.72 -6.84
N ILE A 46 2.10 0.21 -6.38
CA ILE A 46 2.73 1.18 -7.26
C ILE A 46 3.74 0.51 -8.19
N GLU A 47 4.47 -0.50 -7.69
CA GLU A 47 5.45 -1.23 -8.49
C GLU A 47 4.82 -2.15 -9.54
N GLY A 48 3.57 -2.58 -9.34
CA GLY A 48 2.73 -3.22 -10.37
C GLY A 48 2.18 -2.21 -11.38
N ASP A 49 1.02 -1.61 -11.08
CA ASP A 49 0.25 -0.74 -12.01
C ASP A 49 0.50 0.76 -11.83
N GLY A 50 1.17 1.15 -10.76
CA GLY A 50 1.44 2.56 -10.49
C GLY A 50 2.56 3.17 -11.32
N SER A 51 2.53 4.50 -11.36
CA SER A 51 3.52 5.36 -12.00
C SER A 51 3.73 6.63 -11.19
N ILE A 52 4.99 6.95 -10.91
CA ILE A 52 5.41 8.22 -10.30
C ILE A 52 5.98 9.11 -11.42
N ILE A 53 5.31 10.22 -11.69
CA ILE A 53 5.59 11.07 -12.85
C ILE A 53 5.91 12.49 -12.37
N LEU A 54 6.95 13.09 -12.94
CA LEU A 54 7.24 14.51 -12.77
C LEU A 54 6.45 15.32 -13.81
N ARG A 55 5.41 16.03 -13.37
CA ARG A 55 4.57 16.87 -14.24
C ARG A 55 5.17 18.27 -14.34
N LYS A 56 5.33 18.77 -15.58
CA LYS A 56 5.56 20.20 -15.84
C LYS A 56 4.22 20.94 -15.77
N GLY A 57 4.08 21.90 -14.86
CA GLY A 57 2.93 22.80 -14.82
C GLY A 57 3.00 23.84 -15.94
N LYS A 58 1.87 24.47 -16.28
CA LYS A 58 1.83 25.59 -17.25
C LYS A 58 2.45 26.88 -16.68
N GLN A 59 2.41 27.04 -15.35
CA GLN A 59 2.91 28.20 -14.60
C GLN A 59 3.78 27.79 -13.39
N GLU A 60 4.08 26.50 -13.21
CA GLU A 60 4.59 25.95 -11.95
C GLU A 60 5.87 25.14 -12.13
N ASN A 61 6.71 25.14 -11.10
CA ASN A 61 7.84 24.22 -10.96
C ASN A 61 7.36 22.77 -11.14
N ILE A 62 8.21 21.94 -11.74
CA ILE A 62 7.97 20.50 -11.92
C ILE A 62 7.54 19.90 -10.59
N SER A 63 6.40 19.19 -10.55
CA SER A 63 5.87 18.56 -9.34
C SER A 63 5.60 17.07 -9.54
N PRO A 64 5.82 16.21 -8.53
CA PRO A 64 5.55 14.79 -8.66
C PRO A 64 4.05 14.51 -8.58
N LYS A 65 3.63 13.44 -9.29
CA LYS A 65 2.28 12.93 -9.36
C LYS A 65 2.34 11.41 -9.27
N ILE A 66 1.40 10.80 -8.55
CA ILE A 66 1.24 9.34 -8.50
C ILE A 66 -0.03 8.98 -9.26
N VAL A 67 0.07 8.02 -10.18
CA VAL A 67 -1.04 7.59 -11.03
C VAL A 67 -1.09 6.07 -11.07
N PHE A 68 -2.29 5.52 -11.02
CA PHE A 68 -2.58 4.13 -11.31
C PHE A 68 -3.51 4.10 -12.51
N THR A 69 -3.24 3.21 -13.46
CA THR A 69 -4.09 2.96 -14.63
C THR A 69 -4.63 1.56 -14.52
N PHE A 70 -5.96 1.40 -14.59
CA PHE A 70 -6.63 0.14 -14.27
C PHE A 70 -7.91 -0.04 -15.07
N ASN A 71 -8.47 -1.24 -15.08
CA ASN A 71 -9.72 -1.54 -15.79
C ASN A 71 -10.94 -1.06 -14.98
N ILE A 72 -12.02 -0.68 -15.67
CA ILE A 72 -13.29 -0.26 -15.04
C ILE A 72 -13.84 -1.26 -14.01
N ASN A 73 -13.55 -2.55 -14.16
CA ASN A 73 -13.95 -3.60 -13.22
C ASN A 73 -13.28 -3.48 -11.84
N GLU A 74 -12.15 -2.77 -11.74
CA GLU A 74 -11.37 -2.61 -10.52
C GLU A 74 -11.71 -1.30 -9.77
N ILE A 75 -12.68 -0.51 -10.26
CA ILE A 75 -13.11 0.74 -9.60
C ILE A 75 -13.37 0.57 -8.10
N PRO A 76 -14.10 -0.47 -7.62
CA PRO A 76 -14.38 -0.60 -6.18
C PRO A 76 -13.11 -0.68 -5.32
N MET A 77 -12.06 -1.34 -5.83
CA MET A 77 -10.77 -1.43 -5.14
C MET A 77 -10.13 -0.04 -5.03
N TYR A 78 -10.07 0.71 -6.13
CA TYR A 78 -9.47 2.04 -6.15
C TYR A 78 -10.30 3.09 -5.40
N GLU A 79 -11.63 2.95 -5.33
CA GLU A 79 -12.48 3.75 -4.46
C GLU A 79 -12.16 3.49 -2.99
N LYS A 80 -11.97 2.22 -2.61
CA LYS A 80 -11.54 1.88 -1.25
C LYS A 80 -10.15 2.41 -0.93
N LEU A 81 -9.22 2.32 -1.87
CA LEU A 81 -7.89 2.89 -1.73
C LEU A 81 -7.94 4.41 -1.55
N LYS A 82 -8.77 5.10 -2.34
CA LYS A 82 -9.00 6.54 -2.23
C LYS A 82 -9.56 6.93 -0.86
N GLU A 83 -10.49 6.15 -0.30
CA GLU A 83 -11.00 6.35 1.06
C GLU A 83 -9.90 6.20 2.11
N ILE A 84 -9.10 5.14 2.02
CA ILE A 84 -8.00 4.86 2.96
C ILE A 84 -6.94 5.96 2.93
N LEU A 85 -6.56 6.41 1.74
CA LEU A 85 -5.58 7.48 1.56
C LEU A 85 -6.17 8.87 1.79
N ASN A 86 -7.50 8.97 1.84
CA ASN A 86 -8.26 10.22 1.95
C ASN A 86 -7.79 11.30 0.94
N THR A 87 -7.47 10.88 -0.28
CA THR A 87 -6.90 11.77 -1.30
C THR A 87 -7.02 11.23 -2.72
N GLY A 88 -6.75 12.08 -3.71
CA GLY A 88 -6.72 11.73 -5.12
C GLY A 88 -8.11 11.69 -5.78
N ILE A 89 -8.10 11.51 -7.10
CA ILE A 89 -9.29 11.56 -7.95
C ILE A 89 -9.25 10.37 -8.92
N ILE A 90 -10.39 9.71 -9.10
CA ILE A 90 -10.57 8.66 -10.10
C ILE A 90 -11.23 9.28 -11.33
N TYR A 91 -10.61 9.08 -12.48
CA TYR A 91 -11.10 9.49 -13.79
C TYR A 91 -11.48 8.24 -14.58
N ARG A 92 -12.62 8.28 -15.27
CA ARG A 92 -13.02 7.26 -16.24
C ARG A 92 -12.67 7.75 -17.63
N GLU A 93 -12.01 6.92 -18.42
CA GLU A 93 -11.63 7.20 -19.80
C GLU A 93 -12.45 6.37 -20.77
N THR A 94 -12.22 6.58 -22.07
CA THR A 94 -12.81 5.75 -23.12
C THR A 94 -12.23 4.34 -23.11
N GLY A 95 -13.01 3.35 -23.55
CA GLY A 95 -12.52 1.98 -23.69
C GLY A 95 -12.39 1.18 -22.39
N GLY A 96 -13.08 1.59 -21.31
CA GLY A 96 -13.06 0.85 -20.04
C GLY A 96 -11.78 1.03 -19.22
N ILE A 97 -10.94 2.00 -19.57
CA ILE A 97 -9.75 2.37 -18.82
C ILE A 97 -10.12 3.43 -17.78
N CYS A 98 -9.59 3.29 -16.57
CA CYS A 98 -9.72 4.24 -15.48
C CYS A 98 -8.34 4.68 -14.98
N ARG A 99 -8.28 5.87 -14.38
CA ARG A 99 -7.05 6.42 -13.78
C ARG A 99 -7.31 6.97 -12.39
N TYR A 100 -6.62 6.43 -11.39
CA TYR A 100 -6.58 7.01 -10.04
C TYR A 100 -5.34 7.88 -9.92
N SER A 101 -5.51 9.13 -9.51
CA SER A 101 -4.49 10.16 -9.62
C SER A 101 -4.38 10.99 -8.34
N ILE A 102 -3.18 11.01 -7.77
CA ILE A 102 -2.82 11.81 -6.59
C ILE A 102 -1.88 12.93 -7.05
N THR A 103 -2.39 14.17 -7.02
CA THR A 103 -1.70 15.37 -7.51
C THR A 103 -1.49 16.45 -6.46
N ASN A 104 -2.23 16.42 -5.34
CA ASN A 104 -2.05 17.38 -4.26
C ASN A 104 -0.65 17.17 -3.65
N SER A 105 0.12 18.25 -3.50
CA SER A 105 1.52 18.14 -3.07
C SER A 105 1.68 17.53 -1.68
N GLU A 106 0.79 17.85 -0.74
CA GLU A 106 0.82 17.28 0.61
C GLU A 106 0.48 15.79 0.57
N ALA A 107 -0.54 15.41 -0.21
CA ALA A 107 -0.90 14.01 -0.41
C ALA A 107 0.24 13.19 -1.04
N VAL A 108 0.91 13.74 -2.05
CA VAL A 108 2.07 13.10 -2.70
C VAL A 108 3.22 12.93 -1.70
N ILE A 109 3.51 13.94 -0.89
CA ILE A 109 4.52 13.87 0.17
C ILE A 109 4.18 12.75 1.17
N ASN A 110 2.92 12.68 1.60
CA ASN A 110 2.46 11.65 2.54
C ASN A 110 2.65 10.24 1.96
N VAL A 111 2.28 10.02 0.70
CA VAL A 111 2.49 8.73 0.04
C VAL A 111 3.98 8.42 -0.12
N ILE A 112 4.81 9.39 -0.50
CA ILE A 112 6.28 9.22 -0.61
C ILE A 112 6.89 8.82 0.74
N ASN A 113 6.48 9.46 1.84
CA ASN A 113 6.94 9.07 3.17
C ASN A 113 6.53 7.64 3.54
N LEU A 114 5.31 7.23 3.16
CA LEU A 114 4.81 5.89 3.45
C LEU A 114 5.60 4.81 2.70
N ILE A 115 6.04 5.06 1.47
CA ILE A 115 6.66 4.07 0.58
C ILE A 115 8.20 4.15 0.49
N ASN A 116 8.82 5.24 0.98
CA ASN A 116 10.27 5.40 0.95
C ASN A 116 10.94 4.26 1.75
N GLY A 117 11.85 3.53 1.10
CA GLY A 117 12.50 2.35 1.68
C GLY A 117 11.67 1.06 1.64
N LYS A 118 10.57 1.01 0.86
CA LYS A 118 9.69 -0.17 0.74
C LYS A 118 9.59 -0.73 -0.68
N PHE A 119 10.23 -0.08 -1.65
CA PHE A 119 10.29 -0.55 -3.03
C PHE A 119 11.27 -1.72 -3.16
N ARG A 120 11.01 -2.66 -4.07
CA ARG A 120 11.83 -3.85 -4.33
C ARG A 120 12.25 -4.02 -5.79
N THR A 121 11.83 -3.14 -6.69
CA THR A 121 12.09 -3.19 -8.13
C THR A 121 12.86 -1.95 -8.64
N PRO A 122 13.38 -1.96 -9.88
CA PRO A 122 14.00 -0.78 -10.49
C PRO A 122 13.11 0.47 -10.59
N LYS A 123 11.78 0.37 -10.36
CA LYS A 123 10.88 1.54 -10.31
C LYS A 123 11.23 2.53 -9.19
N ILE A 124 12.09 2.16 -8.22
CA ILE A 124 12.62 3.08 -7.20
C ILE A 124 13.30 4.32 -7.79
N VAL A 125 13.85 4.23 -9.02
CA VAL A 125 14.43 5.37 -9.72
C VAL A 125 13.43 6.51 -9.91
N ALA A 126 12.16 6.20 -10.16
CA ALA A 126 11.10 7.22 -10.29
C ALA A 126 10.76 7.87 -8.94
N LEU A 127 10.73 7.07 -7.87
CA LEU A 127 10.55 7.56 -6.50
C LEU A 127 11.69 8.51 -6.09
N HIS A 128 12.94 8.12 -6.36
CA HIS A 128 14.11 8.94 -6.07
C HIS A 128 14.09 10.26 -6.84
N LYS A 129 13.69 10.26 -8.11
CA LYS A 129 13.49 11.50 -8.90
C LYS A 129 12.42 12.41 -8.30
N ALA A 130 11.34 11.83 -7.76
CA ALA A 130 10.30 12.58 -7.06
C ALA A 130 10.81 13.19 -5.74
N ILE A 131 11.59 12.44 -4.96
CA ILE A 131 12.24 12.94 -3.73
C ILE A 131 13.20 14.08 -4.04
N ASP A 132 14.08 13.92 -5.04
CA ASP A 132 15.04 14.95 -5.45
C ASP A 132 14.31 16.25 -5.89
N ASN A 133 13.18 16.11 -6.59
CA ASN A 133 12.34 17.23 -6.97
C ASN A 133 11.72 17.95 -5.75
N LEU A 134 11.16 17.21 -4.80
CA LEU A 134 10.58 17.78 -3.58
C LEU A 134 11.63 18.48 -2.72
N ASN A 135 12.81 17.88 -2.57
CA ASN A 135 13.91 18.48 -1.83
C ASN A 135 14.34 19.80 -2.44
N ARG A 136 14.44 19.86 -3.79
CA ARG A 136 14.84 21.07 -4.50
C ARG A 136 13.81 22.19 -4.43
N TRP A 137 12.53 21.88 -4.65
CA TRP A 137 11.51 22.93 -4.87
C TRP A 137 10.62 23.20 -3.68
N ARG A 138 10.58 22.30 -2.70
CA ARG A 138 9.75 22.43 -1.48
C ARG A 138 10.59 22.42 -0.20
N ASN A 139 11.92 22.38 -0.29
CA ASN A 139 12.85 22.30 0.85
C ASN A 139 12.47 21.18 1.84
N TYR A 140 12.02 20.03 1.30
CA TYR A 140 11.44 18.96 2.09
C TYR A 140 12.50 18.07 2.79
N ASN A 141 13.73 18.05 2.28
CA ASN A 141 14.92 17.41 2.87
C ASN A 141 14.76 15.92 3.25
N VAL A 142 14.07 15.12 2.43
CA VAL A 142 13.94 13.67 2.63
C VAL A 142 15.14 12.91 2.11
N LEU A 143 15.68 12.02 2.95
CA LEU A 143 16.71 11.06 2.56
C LEU A 143 16.12 9.95 1.69
N LYS A 144 16.80 9.64 0.60
CA LYS A 144 16.46 8.49 -0.26
C LYS A 144 16.90 7.20 0.43
N LEU A 145 15.94 6.33 0.73
CA LEU A 145 16.24 5.01 1.29
C LEU A 145 16.50 3.98 0.17
N PRO A 146 17.29 2.93 0.44
CA PRO A 146 17.58 1.88 -0.54
C PRO A 146 16.34 1.00 -0.78
N LEU A 147 16.49 0.04 -1.70
CA LEU A 147 15.51 -1.02 -1.89
C LEU A 147 15.35 -1.85 -0.60
N ASP A 148 14.13 -2.29 -0.35
CA ASP A 148 13.83 -3.25 0.71
C ASP A 148 14.30 -4.65 0.31
N THR A 149 15.03 -5.30 1.22
CA THR A 149 15.61 -6.65 1.04
C THR A 149 15.03 -7.66 2.03
N SER A 150 14.04 -7.26 2.83
CA SER A 150 13.35 -8.18 3.74
C SER A 150 12.61 -9.29 2.99
N SER A 151 12.36 -10.40 3.69
CA SER A 151 11.68 -11.56 3.12
C SER A 151 10.29 -11.21 2.55
N LEU A 152 9.83 -11.94 1.53
CA LEU A 152 8.55 -11.68 0.84
C LEU A 152 7.31 -11.91 1.72
N ASP A 153 7.44 -12.75 2.73
CA ASP A 153 6.40 -13.08 3.71
C ASP A 153 6.40 -12.15 4.94
N SER A 154 7.36 -11.23 5.03
CA SER A 154 7.53 -10.38 6.22
C SER A 154 6.63 -9.14 6.25
N ASN A 155 6.03 -8.78 5.12
CA ASN A 155 5.18 -7.59 5.00
C ASN A 155 4.22 -7.68 3.80
N ALA A 156 3.35 -6.68 3.68
CA ALA A 156 2.28 -6.64 2.70
C ALA A 156 2.71 -6.23 1.27
N TRP A 157 4.01 -6.09 0.99
CA TRP A 157 4.49 -5.69 -0.35
C TRP A 157 4.02 -6.66 -1.43
N LEU A 158 4.17 -7.97 -1.19
CA LEU A 158 3.78 -8.98 -2.16
C LEU A 158 2.28 -8.97 -2.43
N ALA A 159 1.46 -8.69 -1.40
CA ALA A 159 0.01 -8.59 -1.56
C ALA A 159 -0.36 -7.45 -2.52
N GLY A 160 0.20 -6.25 -2.30
CA GLY A 160 -0.05 -5.12 -3.19
C GLY A 160 0.44 -5.34 -4.62
N PHE A 161 1.56 -6.07 -4.78
CA PHE A 161 2.06 -6.43 -6.11
C PHE A 161 1.14 -7.45 -6.81
N ILE A 162 0.64 -8.46 -6.08
CA ILE A 162 -0.28 -9.48 -6.61
C ILE A 162 -1.63 -8.89 -7.00
N ASP A 163 -2.14 -7.88 -6.28
CA ASP A 163 -3.43 -7.26 -6.62
C ASP A 163 -3.43 -6.53 -7.98
N THR A 164 -2.27 -6.38 -8.62
CA THR A 164 -2.12 -5.79 -9.97
C THR A 164 -2.04 -6.88 -11.06
N ASP A 165 -0.94 -7.63 -11.08
CA ASP A 165 -0.61 -8.61 -12.12
C ASP A 165 -0.77 -10.07 -11.65
N GLY A 166 -1.36 -10.30 -10.47
CA GLY A 166 -1.55 -11.63 -9.91
C GLY A 166 -2.63 -12.42 -10.63
N HIS A 167 -2.31 -13.66 -10.99
CA HIS A 167 -3.26 -14.58 -11.60
C HIS A 167 -3.35 -15.88 -10.82
N PHE A 168 -4.56 -16.20 -10.36
CA PHE A 168 -4.91 -17.46 -9.73
C PHE A 168 -5.88 -18.22 -10.65
N SER A 169 -5.43 -19.33 -11.23
CA SER A 169 -6.31 -20.22 -11.99
C SER A 169 -6.34 -21.62 -11.40
N ILE A 170 -7.53 -22.20 -11.44
CA ILE A 170 -7.79 -23.60 -11.11
C ILE A 170 -8.02 -24.33 -12.43
N LYS A 171 -7.13 -25.26 -12.75
CA LYS A 171 -7.28 -26.14 -13.91
C LYS A 171 -7.76 -27.50 -13.45
N LEU A 172 -8.92 -27.91 -13.94
CA LEU A 172 -9.46 -29.26 -13.73
C LEU A 172 -9.06 -30.12 -14.92
N THR A 173 -8.24 -31.13 -14.67
CA THR A 173 -7.88 -32.11 -15.70
C THR A 173 -8.63 -33.40 -15.44
N VAL A 174 -9.45 -33.83 -16.40
CA VAL A 174 -10.09 -35.15 -16.38
C VAL A 174 -9.09 -36.17 -16.88
N VAL A 175 -8.67 -37.08 -16.00
CA VAL A 175 -7.82 -38.21 -16.40
C VAL A 175 -8.73 -39.38 -16.73
N VAL A 176 -8.86 -39.71 -18.03
CA VAL A 176 -9.56 -40.93 -18.45
C VAL A 176 -8.57 -42.09 -18.41
N MET A 177 -8.61 -42.86 -17.33
CA MET A 177 -8.03 -44.20 -17.28
C MET A 177 -9.09 -45.20 -17.71
N GLY A 178 -8.73 -46.19 -18.54
CA GLY A 178 -9.65 -47.21 -19.04
C GLY A 178 -10.51 -47.85 -17.95
N LEU A 179 -11.76 -48.16 -18.32
CA LEU A 179 -12.89 -48.55 -17.45
C LEU A 179 -13.06 -47.70 -16.17
N MET A 180 -13.73 -46.57 -16.36
CA MET A 180 -14.49 -45.78 -15.37
C MET A 180 -13.85 -45.59 -13.99
N ILE A 181 -12.80 -44.77 -13.93
CA ILE A 181 -12.51 -43.97 -12.73
C ILE A 181 -12.30 -42.53 -13.18
N HIS A 182 -13.21 -41.63 -12.80
CA HIS A 182 -13.05 -40.19 -13.02
C HIS A 182 -12.22 -39.60 -11.88
N ASN A 183 -10.91 -39.46 -12.09
CA ASN A 183 -10.06 -38.71 -11.15
C ASN A 183 -10.01 -37.24 -11.61
N TYR A 184 -10.35 -36.33 -10.70
CA TYR A 184 -10.15 -34.89 -10.90
C TYR A 184 -8.80 -34.49 -10.34
N VAL A 185 -7.92 -33.95 -11.18
CA VAL A 185 -6.69 -33.29 -10.73
C VAL A 185 -6.95 -31.79 -10.69
N VAL A 186 -6.73 -31.19 -9.52
CA VAL A 186 -6.77 -29.73 -9.31
C VAL A 186 -5.35 -29.20 -9.36
N GLU A 187 -5.01 -28.48 -10.42
CA GLU A 187 -3.74 -27.74 -10.49
C GLU A 187 -4.02 -26.26 -10.16
N CYS A 188 -3.37 -25.75 -9.11
CA CYS A 188 -3.35 -24.33 -8.79
C CYS A 188 -2.04 -23.73 -9.33
N SER A 189 -2.14 -22.82 -10.29
CA SER A 189 -1.00 -22.07 -10.81
C SER A 189 -1.06 -20.64 -10.31
N VAL A 190 -0.05 -20.22 -9.54
CA VAL A 190 0.20 -18.80 -9.24
C VAL A 190 1.26 -18.33 -10.24
N CYS A 191 0.85 -17.57 -11.25
CA CYS A 191 1.80 -16.97 -12.18
C CYS A 191 2.18 -15.58 -11.66
N LEU A 192 3.32 -15.47 -10.99
CA LEU A 192 3.95 -14.17 -10.74
C LEU A 192 4.83 -13.87 -11.95
N LEU A 193 4.38 -12.99 -12.85
CA LEU A 193 5.20 -12.54 -13.98
C LEU A 193 6.28 -11.57 -13.45
N LEU A 194 7.23 -12.09 -12.67
CA LEU A 194 8.42 -11.35 -12.29
C LEU A 194 9.26 -11.19 -13.56
N ILE A 195 9.08 -10.06 -14.24
CA ILE A 195 10.02 -9.62 -15.27
C ILE A 195 11.37 -9.48 -14.58
N LYS A 196 12.22 -10.51 -14.71
CA LYS A 196 13.65 -10.42 -14.44
C LYS A 196 14.22 -9.38 -15.40
N VAL A 197 14.24 -8.12 -14.98
CA VAL A 197 15.10 -7.12 -15.62
C VAL A 197 16.52 -7.51 -15.23
N LYS A 198 17.22 -8.12 -16.20
CA LYS A 198 18.66 -8.39 -16.14
C LYS A 198 19.45 -7.11 -16.03
#